data_AF-A0AAE3MFV9-F1
#
_entry.id   AF-A0AAE3MFV9-F1
#
_cell.length_a   1.000
_cell.length_b   1.000
_cell.length_c   1.000
_cell.angle_alpha   90.00
_cell.angle_beta   90.00
_cell.angle_gamma   90.00
#
_symmetry.space_group_name_H-M   'P 1'
#
loop_
_entity.id
_entity.type
_entity.pdbx_description
1 polymer ?
#
loop_
_entity_poly.entity_id
_entity_poly.type
_entity_poly.pdbx_seq_one_letter_code
_entity_poly.pdbx_strand_id
1 'polypeptide(L)'
;MKNGTIHLMEIELEHKLWKKRLDLFITEVDLMIHHNQNLPAERKKDSLNSIELIALEEHKENLTRLKSRIDVKEQELKFYNKDFPITEEHEYYTDHLDLRKKNYQLLDIHLDRIRDIIKEIGI
;
A
#
# COMPACT_ATOMS: atom_id res chain seq x y z
N MET A 1 13.64 25.02 -0.46
CA MET A 1 12.62 24.24 -1.19
C MET A 1 11.74 25.24 -1.91
N LYS A 2 11.55 25.15 -3.23
CA LYS A 2 10.71 26.10 -3.96
C LYS A 2 9.26 25.87 -3.51
N ASN A 3 8.59 26.92 -3.02
CA ASN A 3 7.17 26.94 -2.66
C ASN A 3 6.37 26.32 -3.81
N GLY A 4 5.84 25.12 -3.56
CA GLY A 4 5.45 24.18 -4.59
C GLY A 4 3.95 24.00 -4.51
N THR A 5 3.23 24.87 -5.23
CA THR A 5 1.81 24.67 -5.50
C THR A 5 1.65 23.30 -6.18
N ILE A 6 1.27 22.27 -5.43
CA ILE A 6 0.96 20.96 -6.02
C ILE A 6 -0.40 21.13 -6.69
N HIS A 7 -0.45 20.84 -7.99
CA HIS A 7 -1.69 20.93 -8.73
C HIS A 7 -2.59 19.73 -8.39
N LEU A 8 -3.91 19.95 -8.31
CA LEU A 8 -4.92 18.90 -8.13
C LEU A 8 -4.68 17.67 -9.02
N MET A 9 -4.28 17.89 -10.28
CA MET A 9 -3.95 16.83 -11.23
C MET A 9 -2.76 15.95 -10.79
N GLU A 10 -1.78 16.51 -10.09
CA GLU A 10 -0.62 15.76 -9.58
C GLU A 10 -1.02 14.88 -8.40
N ILE A 11 -1.90 15.37 -7.51
CA ILE A 11 -2.48 14.59 -6.41
C ILE A 11 -3.28 13.40 -6.95
N GLU A 12 -4.14 13.63 -7.96
CA GLU A 12 -4.92 12.56 -8.59
C GLU A 12 -4.03 11.50 -9.24
N LEU A 13 -2.95 11.92 -9.91
CA LEU A 13 -1.99 11.00 -10.51
C LEU A 13 -1.30 10.16 -9.43
N GLU A 14 -0.84 10.77 -8.35
CA GLU A 14 -0.21 10.07 -7.23
C GLU A 14 -1.14 9.03 -6.61
N HIS A 15 -2.40 9.40 -6.33
CA HIS A 15 -3.39 8.47 -5.78
C HIS A 15 -3.60 7.26 -6.69
N LYS A 16 -3.72 7.46 -8.01
CA LYS A 16 -3.85 6.36 -8.99
C LYS A 16 -2.62 5.44 -8.97
N LEU A 17 -1.42 6.01 -8.95
CA LEU A 17 -0.17 5.23 -8.89
C LEU A 17 -0.06 4.42 -7.59
N TRP A 18 -0.41 5.01 -6.45
CA TRP A 18 -0.37 4.32 -5.16
C TRP A 18 -1.36 3.17 -5.12
N LYS A 19 -2.60 3.37 -5.58
CA LYS A 19 -3.59 2.29 -5.63
C LYS A 19 -3.13 1.11 -6.48
N LYS A 20 -2.55 1.38 -7.67
CA LYS A 20 -2.01 0.30 -8.53
C LYS A 20 -0.87 -0.46 -7.85
N ARG A 21 -0.02 0.24 -7.10
CA ARG A 21 1.05 -0.40 -6.33
C ARG A 21 0.49 -1.22 -5.16
N LEU A 22 -0.50 -0.71 -4.44
CA LEU A 22 -1.15 -1.44 -3.35
C LEU A 22 -1.87 -2.69 -3.87
N ASP A 23 -2.50 -2.62 -5.04
CA ASP A 23 -3.09 -3.80 -5.71
C ASP A 23 -2.04 -4.87 -6.01
N LEU A 24 -0.88 -4.46 -6.52
CA LEU A 24 0.25 -5.36 -6.76
C LEU A 24 0.71 -6.02 -5.46
N PHE A 25 0.90 -5.24 -4.40
CA PHE A 25 1.38 -5.74 -3.10
C PHE A 25 0.40 -6.68 -2.42
N ILE A 26 -0.90 -6.39 -2.50
CA ILE A 26 -1.95 -7.30 -2.02
C ILE A 26 -1.90 -8.62 -2.79
N THR A 27 -1.77 -8.56 -4.12
CA THR A 27 -1.62 -9.75 -4.97
C THR A 27 -0.38 -10.56 -4.60
N GLU A 28 0.74 -9.89 -4.35
CA GLU A 28 2.00 -10.53 -3.95
C GLU A 28 1.87 -11.27 -2.62
N VAL A 29 1.23 -10.67 -1.61
CA VAL A 29 0.92 -11.36 -0.35
C VAL A 29 0.01 -12.57 -0.57
N ASP A 30 -1.02 -12.43 -1.39
CA ASP A 30 -1.93 -13.54 -1.70
C ASP A 30 -1.21 -14.70 -2.38
N LEU A 31 -0.27 -14.41 -3.27
CA LEU A 31 0.58 -15.43 -3.89
C LEU A 31 1.47 -16.14 -2.86
N MET A 32 2.04 -15.41 -1.89
CA MET A 32 2.86 -16.02 -0.83
C MET A 32 2.02 -16.93 0.08
N ILE A 33 0.84 -16.48 0.51
CA ILE A 33 -0.08 -17.28 1.32
C ILE A 33 -0.52 -18.53 0.55
N HIS A 34 -0.92 -18.36 -0.72
CA HIS A 34 -1.34 -19.46 -1.57
C HIS A 34 -0.20 -20.46 -1.81
N HIS A 35 1.02 -19.98 -2.07
CA HIS A 35 2.18 -20.85 -2.21
C HIS A 35 2.39 -21.70 -0.95
N ASN A 36 2.37 -21.07 0.23
CA ASN A 36 2.56 -21.76 1.51
C ASN A 36 1.51 -22.86 1.76
N GLN A 37 0.25 -22.60 1.42
CA GLN A 37 -0.84 -23.56 1.56
C GLN A 37 -0.72 -24.78 0.62
N ASN A 38 -0.08 -24.59 -0.54
CA ASN A 38 0.03 -25.61 -1.58
C ASN A 38 1.42 -26.25 -1.68
N LEU A 39 2.27 -26.08 -0.65
CA LEU A 39 3.57 -26.73 -0.61
C LEU A 39 3.42 -28.26 -0.62
N PRO A 40 4.23 -28.98 -1.43
CA PRO A 40 4.23 -30.44 -1.43
C PRO A 40 4.68 -30.98 -0.07
N ALA A 41 4.25 -32.21 0.27
CA ALA A 41 4.54 -32.84 1.57
C ALA A 41 6.03 -32.82 1.92
N GLU A 42 6.89 -33.02 0.93
CA GLU A 42 8.36 -33.04 1.03
C GLU A 42 8.97 -31.68 1.43
N ARG A 43 8.26 -30.57 1.15
CA ARG A 43 8.69 -29.20 1.44
C ARG A 43 7.92 -28.54 2.58
N LYS A 44 7.07 -29.28 3.31
CA LYS A 44 6.33 -28.72 4.45
C LYS A 44 7.20 -28.21 5.59
N LYS A 45 8.44 -28.68 5.69
CA LYS A 45 9.41 -28.14 6.67
C LYS A 45 9.83 -26.69 6.36
N ASP A 46 9.68 -26.26 5.11
CA ASP A 46 10.02 -24.91 4.62
C ASP A 46 8.76 -24.00 4.58
N SER A 47 7.63 -24.44 5.18
CA SER A 47 6.40 -23.66 5.21
C SER A 47 6.45 -22.62 6.32
N LEU A 48 5.91 -21.44 6.02
CA LEU A 48 5.60 -20.42 7.02
C LEU A 48 4.74 -21.01 8.14
N ASN A 49 5.13 -20.69 9.37
CA ASN A 49 4.38 -21.06 10.57
C ASN A 49 3.12 -20.19 10.73
N SER A 50 2.27 -20.56 11.69
CA SER A 50 1.00 -19.86 11.91
C SER A 50 1.17 -18.38 12.27
N ILE A 51 2.25 -18.00 12.96
CA ILE A 51 2.51 -16.61 13.35
C ILE A 51 2.89 -15.79 12.11
N GLU A 52 3.73 -16.34 11.23
CA GLU A 52 4.13 -15.69 9.97
C GLU A 52 2.95 -15.52 9.02
N LEU A 53 2.06 -16.52 8.95
CA LEU A 53 0.82 -16.42 8.17
C LEU A 53 -0.11 -15.32 8.71
N ILE A 54 -0.32 -15.26 10.02
CA ILE A 54 -1.09 -14.18 10.65
C ILE A 54 -0.46 -12.82 10.33
N ALA A 55 0.87 -12.71 10.45
CA ALA A 55 1.58 -11.47 10.15
C ALA A 55 1.40 -11.05 8.68
N LEU A 56 1.34 -12.00 7.73
CA LEU A 56 1.06 -11.74 6.32
C LEU A 56 -0.38 -11.26 6.10
N GLU A 57 -1.35 -11.91 6.74
CA GLU A 57 -2.76 -11.50 6.67
C GLU A 57 -2.97 -10.09 7.25
N GLU A 58 -2.36 -9.77 8.39
CA GLU A 58 -2.35 -8.42 8.96
C GLU A 58 -1.71 -7.40 8.03
N HIS A 59 -0.61 -7.76 7.37
CA HIS A 59 0.03 -6.89 6.38
C HIS A 59 -0.89 -6.62 5.18
N LYS A 60 -1.57 -7.65 4.67
CA LYS A 60 -2.59 -7.51 3.62
C LYS A 60 -3.74 -6.60 4.05
N GLU A 61 -4.21 -6.73 5.29
CA GLU A 61 -5.25 -5.85 5.84
C GLU A 61 -4.77 -4.40 5.88
N ASN A 62 -3.54 -4.15 6.31
CA ASN A 62 -2.96 -2.80 6.34
C ASN A 62 -2.86 -2.18 4.94
N LEU A 63 -2.42 -2.95 3.93
CA LEU A 63 -2.39 -2.51 2.53
C LEU A 63 -3.80 -2.17 2.02
N THR A 64 -4.77 -3.03 2.31
CA THR A 64 -6.18 -2.85 1.92
C THR A 64 -6.76 -1.61 2.58
N ARG A 65 -6.50 -1.40 3.87
CA ARG A 65 -6.98 -0.23 4.63
C ARG A 65 -6.39 1.07 4.09
N LEU A 66 -5.10 1.10 3.74
CA LEU A 66 -4.50 2.29 3.11
C LEU A 66 -5.15 2.56 1.74
N LYS A 67 -5.35 1.52 0.92
CA LYS A 67 -6.01 1.65 -0.37
C LYS A 67 -7.41 2.25 -0.23
N SER A 68 -8.24 1.73 0.69
CA SER A 68 -9.57 2.26 0.97
C SER A 68 -9.54 3.73 1.41
N ARG A 69 -8.54 4.13 2.21
CA ARG A 69 -8.37 5.54 2.60
C ARG A 69 -8.05 6.44 1.40
N ILE A 70 -7.20 5.96 0.48
CA ILE A 70 -6.89 6.69 -0.76
C ILE A 70 -8.15 6.80 -1.63
N ASP A 71 -8.97 5.74 -1.73
CA ASP A 71 -10.23 5.78 -2.48
C ASP A 71 -11.22 6.82 -1.93
N VAL A 72 -11.38 6.89 -0.60
CA VAL A 72 -12.21 7.93 0.04
C VAL A 72 -11.66 9.32 -0.29
N LYS A 73 -10.35 9.52 -0.20
CA LYS A 73 -9.71 10.83 -0.45
C LYS A 73 -9.81 11.25 -1.92
N GLU A 74 -9.74 10.30 -2.86
CA GLU A 74 -9.99 10.55 -4.28
C GLU A 74 -11.45 10.93 -4.55
N GLN A 75 -12.41 10.31 -3.84
CA GLN A 75 -13.82 10.71 -3.93
C GLN A 75 -14.04 12.11 -3.37
N GLU A 76 -13.47 12.41 -2.21
CA GLU A 76 -13.51 13.75 -1.61
C GLU A 76 -12.96 14.80 -2.59
N LEU A 77 -11.78 14.55 -3.19
CA LEU A 77 -11.15 15.47 -4.15
C LEU A 77 -12.05 15.82 -5.35
N LYS A 78 -12.86 14.87 -5.83
CA LYS A 78 -13.82 15.11 -6.93
C LYS A 78 -14.88 16.16 -6.57
N PHE A 79 -15.21 16.32 -5.29
CA PHE A 79 -16.14 17.35 -4.83
C PHE A 79 -15.50 18.75 -4.74
N TYR A 80 -14.17 18.84 -4.61
CA TYR A 80 -13.45 20.12 -4.60
C TYR A 80 -13.17 20.67 -6.00
N ASN A 81 -13.26 19.82 -7.03
CA ASN A 81 -13.17 20.22 -8.43
C ASN A 81 -14.45 20.96 -8.88
N LYS A 82 -14.52 22.26 -8.55
CA LYS A 82 -15.09 23.28 -9.44
C LYS A 82 -14.72 24.73 -9.10
N ASP A 83 -14.42 25.09 -7.84
CA ASP A 83 -14.38 26.53 -7.48
C ASP A 83 -13.19 27.03 -6.64
N PHE A 84 -12.26 26.18 -6.14
CA PHE A 84 -11.16 26.66 -5.29
C PHE A 84 -9.81 25.93 -5.52
N PRO A 85 -8.68 26.66 -5.62
CA PRO A 85 -7.36 26.04 -5.67
C PRO A 85 -6.98 25.44 -4.30
N ILE A 86 -6.48 24.20 -4.28
CA ILE A 86 -5.88 23.61 -3.08
C ILE A 86 -4.51 24.27 -2.87
N THR A 87 -4.38 25.03 -1.78
CA THR A 87 -3.12 25.64 -1.35
C THR A 87 -2.39 24.72 -0.37
N GLU A 88 -1.11 25.01 -0.06
CA GLU A 88 -0.30 24.23 0.87
C GLU A 88 -0.87 24.18 2.31
N GLU A 89 -1.70 25.16 2.68
CA GLU A 89 -2.37 25.23 3.98
C GLU A 89 -3.74 24.54 4.00
N HIS A 90 -4.21 24.07 2.85
CA HIS A 90 -5.50 23.43 2.74
C HIS A 90 -5.46 22.03 3.36
N GLU A 91 -6.49 21.67 4.13
CA GLU A 91 -6.62 20.37 4.79
C GLU A 91 -6.36 19.15 3.87
N TYR A 92 -6.81 19.19 2.61
CA TYR A 92 -6.52 18.15 1.63
C TYR A 92 -5.04 17.99 1.32
N TYR A 93 -4.30 19.10 1.28
CA TYR A 93 -2.88 19.05 1.04
C TYR A 93 -2.16 18.39 2.22
N THR A 94 -2.50 18.78 3.44
CA THR A 94 -1.94 18.16 4.66
C THR A 94 -2.29 16.67 4.76
N ASP A 95 -3.54 16.31 4.48
CA ASP A 95 -3.99 14.91 4.44
C ASP A 95 -3.26 14.10 3.37
N HIS A 96 -3.05 14.71 2.20
CA HIS A 96 -2.30 14.08 1.11
C HIS A 96 -0.84 13.82 1.50
N LEU A 97 -0.17 14.77 2.17
CA LEU A 97 1.19 14.56 2.67
C LEU A 97 1.26 13.42 3.70
N ASP A 98 0.27 13.32 4.58
CA ASP A 98 0.17 12.22 5.54
C ASP A 98 -0.05 10.87 4.86
N LEU A 99 -0.89 10.81 3.82
CA LEU A 99 -1.07 9.61 3.00
C LEU A 99 0.21 9.24 2.27
N ARG A 100 0.92 10.23 1.71
CA ARG A 100 2.21 10.02 1.04
C ARG A 100 3.21 9.38 1.98
N LYS A 101 3.34 9.90 3.20
CA LYS A 101 4.21 9.35 4.24
C LYS A 101 3.83 7.90 4.59
N LYS A 102 2.55 7.64 4.84
CA LYS A 102 2.06 6.27 5.14
C LYS A 102 2.30 5.29 3.99
N ASN A 103 2.13 5.76 2.75
CA ASN A 103 2.37 4.95 1.56
C ASN A 103 3.85 4.58 1.42
N TYR A 104 4.78 5.51 1.67
CA TYR A 104 6.21 5.18 1.67
C TYR A 104 6.60 4.24 2.81
N GLN A 105 6.08 4.45 4.02
CA GLN A 105 6.32 3.53 5.12
C GLN A 105 5.84 2.10 4.82
N LEU A 106 4.63 1.96 4.25
CA LEU A 106 4.10 0.65 3.88
C LEU A 106 4.86 0.01 2.71
N LEU A 107 5.40 0.81 1.79
CA LEU A 107 6.29 0.33 0.73
C LEU A 107 7.53 -0.32 1.33
N ASP A 108 8.24 0.37 2.22
CA ASP A 108 9.47 -0.14 2.82
C ASP A 108 9.19 -1.43 3.62
N ILE A 109 8.14 -1.42 4.45
CA ILE A 109 7.71 -2.60 5.22
C ILE A 109 7.39 -3.78 4.30
N HIS A 110 6.69 -3.53 3.18
CA HIS A 110 6.32 -4.60 2.26
C HIS A 110 7.55 -5.21 1.58
N LEU A 111 8.47 -4.39 1.07
CA LEU A 111 9.68 -4.87 0.40
C LEU A 111 10.56 -5.70 1.34
N ASP A 112 10.68 -5.29 2.60
CA ASP A 112 11.45 -6.05 3.58
C ASP A 112 10.75 -7.37 3.95
N ARG A 113 9.44 -7.33 4.24
CA ARG A 113 8.67 -8.55 4.57
C ARG A 113 8.70 -9.59 3.46
N ILE A 114 8.45 -9.19 2.21
CA ILE A 114 8.47 -10.13 1.08
C ILE A 114 9.87 -10.69 0.88
N ARG A 115 10.91 -9.87 0.99
CA ARG A 115 12.31 -10.35 0.91
C ARG A 115 12.60 -11.42 1.96
N ASP A 116 12.13 -11.21 3.19
CA ASP A 116 12.36 -12.17 4.28
C ASP A 116 11.57 -13.46 4.06
N ILE A 117 10.33 -13.37 3.59
CA ILE A 117 9.53 -14.55 3.24
C ILE A 117 10.17 -15.36 2.11
N ILE A 118 10.59 -14.69 1.03
CA ILE A 118 11.24 -15.34 -0.12
C ILE A 118 12.49 -16.13 0.34
N LYS A 119 13.29 -15.55 1.24
CA LYS A 119 14.44 -16.24 1.83
C LYS A 119 14.02 -17.47 2.64
N GLU A 120 12.98 -17.36 3.46
CA GLU A 120 12.51 -18.45 4.32
C GLU A 120 11.95 -19.62 3.50
N ILE A 121 11.16 -19.33 2.47
CA ILE A 121 10.59 -20.36 1.58
C ILE A 121 11.59 -20.88 0.53
N GLY A 122 12.77 -20.26 0.45
CA GLY A 122 13.89 -20.68 -0.41
C GLY A 122 13.61 -20.55 -1.90
N ILE A 123 13.00 -19.43 -2.33
CA ILE A 123 12.78 -19.08 -3.75
C ILE A 123 13.78 -18.02 -4.21
#